data_AF-A0A9E2DG59-F1
#
_entry.id   AF-A0A9E2DG59-F1
#
_cell.length_a   1.000
_cell.length_b   1.000
_cell.length_c   1.000
_cell.angle_alpha   90.00
_cell.angle_beta   90.00
_cell.angle_gamma   90.00
#
_symmetry.space_group_name_H-M   'P 1'
#
loop_
_entity.id
_entity.type
_entity.pdbx_description
1 polymer ?
#
loop_
_entity_poly.entity_id
_entity_poly.type
_entity_poly.pdbx_seq_one_letter_code
_entity_poly.pdbx_strand_id
1 'polypeptide(L)'
;MSKEGSTEAPIRHPIDFEHPDFSNPEKLDSEMRRVFDICHGCRRCFNLCDSFPKLFDMIDESKNEDVESLSSDQFEPVVDACTLCDMCFMTKCPYVPPHDFDLDFPHLML
;
A
#
# COMPACT_ATOMS: atom_id res chain seq x y z
N MET A 1 1.14 -16.02 -16.83
CA MET A 1 1.17 -14.56 -17.04
C MET A 1 0.08 -13.99 -16.17
N SER A 2 0.42 -13.43 -15.02
CA SER A 2 -0.56 -12.76 -14.15
C SER A 2 -1.11 -11.55 -14.90
N LYS A 3 -2.44 -11.45 -15.00
CA LYS A 3 -3.13 -10.37 -15.71
C LYS A 3 -3.04 -9.08 -14.88
N GLU A 4 -2.89 -7.92 -15.52
CA GLU A 4 -2.94 -6.63 -14.80
C GLU A 4 -4.34 -6.41 -14.20
N GLY A 5 -4.43 -6.31 -12.87
CA GLY A 5 -5.67 -6.18 -12.10
C GLY A 5 -6.45 -4.89 -12.37
N SER A 6 -5.82 -3.83 -12.86
CA SER A 6 -6.49 -2.55 -13.21
C SER A 6 -7.32 -2.60 -14.49
N THR A 7 -7.42 -3.76 -15.15
CA THR A 7 -8.17 -3.93 -16.41
C THR A 7 -9.61 -4.39 -16.20
N GLU A 8 -9.90 -4.94 -15.02
CA GLU A 8 -11.23 -5.38 -14.60
C GLU A 8 -11.63 -4.63 -13.32
N ALA A 9 -12.90 -4.73 -12.91
CA ALA A 9 -13.31 -4.13 -11.65
C ALA A 9 -12.63 -4.86 -10.49
N PRO A 10 -11.96 -4.14 -9.57
CA PRO A 10 -11.29 -4.78 -8.45
C PRO A 10 -12.31 -5.38 -7.47
N ILE A 11 -11.90 -6.43 -6.78
CA ILE A 11 -12.68 -7.02 -5.69
C ILE A 11 -12.28 -6.31 -4.40
N ARG A 12 -13.26 -5.79 -3.64
CA ARG A 12 -13.01 -5.20 -2.33
C ARG A 12 -13.42 -6.16 -1.22
N HIS A 13 -12.48 -6.48 -0.33
CA HIS A 13 -12.74 -7.33 0.82
C HIS A 13 -13.30 -6.49 1.99
N PRO A 14 -14.38 -6.93 2.66
CA PRO A 14 -14.85 -6.28 3.88
C PRO A 14 -13.77 -6.31 4.98
N ILE A 15 -13.73 -5.26 5.79
CA ILE A 15 -12.83 -5.20 6.96
C ILE A 15 -13.35 -6.15 8.04
N ASP A 16 -12.51 -7.09 8.45
CA ASP A 16 -12.82 -8.00 9.55
C ASP A 16 -12.27 -7.45 10.88
N PHE A 17 -13.04 -6.52 11.47
CA PHE A 17 -12.71 -5.91 12.77
C PHE A 17 -12.68 -6.90 13.93
N GLU A 18 -13.32 -8.07 13.78
CA GLU A 18 -13.36 -9.10 14.82
C GLU A 18 -12.19 -10.09 14.71
N HIS A 19 -11.39 -9.99 13.65
CA HIS A 19 -10.23 -10.85 13.47
C HIS A 19 -9.25 -10.68 14.65
N PRO A 20 -8.77 -11.77 15.28
CA PRO A 20 -7.90 -11.68 16.46
C PRO A 20 -6.59 -10.94 16.20
N ASP A 21 -6.17 -10.87 14.94
CA ASP A 21 -4.96 -10.16 14.51
C ASP A 21 -5.20 -8.72 14.05
N PHE A 22 -6.45 -8.24 14.01
CA PHE A 22 -6.78 -6.93 13.45
C PHE A 22 -5.96 -5.80 14.08
N SER A 23 -5.78 -5.85 15.40
CA SER A 23 -5.00 -4.87 16.17
C SER A 23 -3.57 -5.34 16.48
N ASN A 24 -3.03 -6.31 15.74
CA ASN A 24 -1.66 -6.80 15.95
C ASN A 24 -0.64 -5.90 15.21
N PRO A 25 0.18 -5.12 15.94
CA PRO A 25 1.10 -4.16 15.31
C PRO A 25 2.19 -4.82 14.48
N GLU A 26 2.64 -6.04 14.84
CA GLU A 26 3.68 -6.76 14.07
C GLU A 26 3.15 -7.22 12.71
N LYS A 27 1.88 -7.68 12.67
CA LYS A 27 1.23 -8.08 11.43
C LYS A 27 0.90 -6.89 10.55
N LEU A 28 0.46 -5.79 11.16
CA LEU A 28 0.25 -4.52 10.46
C LEU A 28 1.55 -4.02 9.82
N ASP A 29 2.65 -3.96 10.59
CA ASP A 29 3.95 -3.53 10.09
C ASP A 29 4.43 -4.42 8.92
N SER A 30 4.30 -5.74 9.04
CA SER A 30 4.64 -6.68 7.95
C SER A 30 3.83 -6.42 6.68
N GLU A 31 2.52 -6.15 6.79
CA GLU A 31 1.69 -5.83 5.62
C GLU A 31 2.00 -4.45 5.05
N MET A 32 2.26 -3.45 5.89
CA MET A 32 2.73 -2.12 5.44
C MET A 32 4.01 -2.24 4.64
N ARG A 33 5.01 -2.98 5.14
CA ARG A 33 6.27 -3.20 4.42
C ARG A 33 6.07 -3.87 3.08
N ARG A 34 5.23 -4.92 3.02
CA ARG A 34 4.90 -5.62 1.77
C ARG A 34 4.24 -4.68 0.75
N VAL A 35 3.23 -3.93 1.17
CA VAL A 35 2.51 -3.00 0.27
C VAL A 35 3.44 -1.87 -0.20
N PHE A 36 4.27 -1.33 0.70
CA PHE A 36 5.20 -0.25 0.41
C PHE A 36 6.27 -0.68 -0.59
N ASP A 37 6.83 -1.89 -0.44
CA ASP A 37 7.81 -2.45 -1.37
C ASP A 37 7.22 -2.61 -2.79
N ILE A 38 6.01 -3.16 -2.89
CA ILE A 38 5.33 -3.31 -4.20
C ILE A 38 4.98 -1.95 -4.81
N CYS A 39 4.53 -0.99 -3.99
CA CYS A 39 4.24 0.38 -4.45
C CYS A 39 5.52 1.05 -4.97
N HIS A 40 6.63 0.91 -4.25
CA HIS A 40 7.93 1.47 -4.61
C HIS A 40 8.51 0.84 -5.88
N GLY A 41 8.30 -0.45 -6.09
CA GLY A 41 8.70 -1.15 -7.31
C GLY A 41 7.95 -0.70 -8.56
N CYS A 42 6.68 -0.29 -8.44
CA CYS A 42 5.86 0.08 -9.61
C CYS A 42 5.68 1.59 -9.84
N ARG A 43 5.70 2.40 -8.78
CA ARG A 43 5.56 3.88 -8.75
C ARG A 43 4.42 4.50 -9.61
N ARG A 44 3.43 3.71 -10.03
CA ARG A 44 2.36 4.17 -10.95
C ARG A 44 1.42 5.21 -10.35
N CYS A 45 1.32 5.28 -9.02
CA CYS A 45 0.36 6.10 -8.30
C CYS A 45 0.88 7.49 -7.90
N PHE A 46 2.11 7.86 -8.28
CA PHE A 46 2.81 9.07 -7.79
C PHE A 46 2.03 10.39 -7.97
N ASN A 47 1.16 10.48 -8.97
CA ASN A 47 0.37 11.69 -9.28
C ASN A 47 -1.04 11.71 -8.65
N LEU A 48 -1.40 10.72 -7.82
CA LEU A 48 -2.77 10.61 -7.31
C LEU A 48 -3.01 11.30 -5.97
N CYS A 49 -2.10 11.16 -5.03
CA CYS A 49 -2.15 11.79 -3.71
C CYS A 49 -0.74 11.89 -3.12
N ASP A 50 -0.60 12.68 -2.05
CA ASP A 50 0.68 12.97 -1.42
C ASP A 50 1.30 11.76 -0.70
N SER A 51 0.52 10.69 -0.41
CA SER A 51 1.06 9.45 0.19
C SER A 51 2.16 8.83 -0.66
N PHE A 52 1.98 8.79 -1.99
CA PHE A 52 2.91 8.06 -2.86
C PHE A 52 4.26 8.77 -3.02
N PRO A 53 4.33 10.09 -3.31
CA PRO A 53 5.59 10.82 -3.26
C PRO A 53 6.30 10.67 -1.92
N LYS A 54 5.59 10.88 -0.79
CA LYS A 54 6.17 10.71 0.56
C LYS A 54 6.73 9.30 0.78
N LEU A 55 5.99 8.28 0.36
CA LEU A 55 6.43 6.89 0.45
C LEU A 55 7.70 6.64 -0.36
N PHE A 56 7.74 7.14 -1.60
CA PHE A 56 8.88 6.91 -2.49
C PHE A 56 10.11 7.66 -2.02
N ASP A 57 9.97 8.93 -1.64
CA ASP A 57 11.06 9.74 -1.11
C ASP A 57 11.62 9.12 0.18
N MET A 58 10.75 8.65 1.08
CA MET A 58 11.15 7.96 2.31
C MET A 58 12.01 6.72 2.03
N ILE A 59 11.63 5.90 1.04
CA ILE A 59 12.40 4.69 0.69
C ILE A 59 13.68 5.07 -0.05
N ASP A 60 13.63 6.00 -1.00
CA ASP A 60 14.78 6.47 -1.78
C ASP A 60 15.87 7.12 -0.90
N GLU A 61 15.47 7.79 0.20
CA GLU A 61 16.40 8.40 1.16
C GLU A 61 16.90 7.44 2.24
N SER A 62 16.43 6.19 2.24
CA SER A 62 16.84 5.16 3.20
C SER A 62 18.27 4.66 2.93
N LYS A 63 18.87 3.99 3.91
CA LYS A 63 20.28 3.56 3.84
C LYS A 63 20.58 2.63 2.66
N ASN A 64 19.63 1.77 2.32
CA ASN A 64 19.78 0.74 1.30
C ASN A 64 18.80 0.91 0.14
N GLU A 65 18.06 2.03 0.09
CA GLU A 65 16.95 2.23 -0.86
C GLU A 65 15.89 1.11 -0.78
N ASP A 66 15.65 0.60 0.44
CA ASP A 66 14.73 -0.51 0.69
C ASP A 66 13.82 -0.24 1.89
N VAL A 67 12.67 -0.91 1.91
CA VAL A 67 11.69 -0.76 2.99
C VAL A 67 12.20 -1.37 4.31
N GLU A 68 13.05 -2.40 4.24
CA GLU A 68 13.62 -3.09 5.41
C GLU A 68 14.51 -2.19 6.27
N SER A 69 15.13 -1.18 5.67
CA SER A 69 15.97 -0.21 6.38
C SER A 69 15.18 0.92 7.07
N LEU A 70 13.86 0.95 6.91
CA LEU A 70 12.98 1.93 7.55
C LEU A 70 12.49 1.47 8.93
N SER A 71 12.35 2.42 9.85
CA SER A 71 11.67 2.23 11.13
C SER A 71 10.17 2.53 11.01
N SER A 72 9.35 1.80 11.74
CA SER A 72 7.88 1.85 11.62
C SER A 72 7.28 3.22 11.95
N ASP A 73 7.95 4.02 12.77
CA ASP A 73 7.57 5.41 13.08
C ASP A 73 7.67 6.35 11.86
N GLN A 74 8.42 5.96 10.83
CA GLN A 74 8.51 6.72 9.59
C GLN A 74 7.26 6.57 8.71
N PHE A 75 6.36 5.62 9.00
CA PHE A 75 5.22 5.33 8.14
C PHE A 75 4.05 6.31 8.31
N GLU A 76 3.93 6.98 9.47
CA GLU A 76 2.83 7.88 9.81
C GLU A 76 2.56 8.98 8.74
N PRO A 77 3.58 9.68 8.19
CA PRO A 77 3.36 10.69 7.15
C PRO A 77 2.74 10.15 5.86
N VAL A 78 2.95 8.86 5.54
CA VAL A 78 2.35 8.21 4.37
C VAL A 78 0.88 7.93 4.63
N VAL A 79 0.55 7.48 5.84
CA VAL A 79 -0.82 7.19 6.28
C VAL A 79 -1.65 8.47 6.31
N ASP A 80 -1.14 9.52 6.97
CA ASP A 80 -1.82 10.82 7.10
C ASP A 80 -2.09 11.52 5.76
N ALA A 81 -1.26 11.25 4.76
CA ALA A 81 -1.42 11.81 3.42
C ALA A 81 -2.48 11.08 2.56
N CYS A 82 -3.01 9.95 3.04
CA CYS A 82 -3.99 9.16 2.30
C CYS A 82 -5.37 9.79 2.45
N THR A 83 -5.99 10.18 1.34
CA THR A 83 -7.31 10.81 1.33
C THR A 83 -8.48 9.82 1.34
N LEU A 84 -8.20 8.51 1.37
CA LEU A 84 -9.20 7.43 1.34
C LEU A 84 -10.21 7.55 0.17
N CYS A 85 -9.79 8.12 -0.97
CA CYS A 85 -10.64 8.36 -2.14
C CYS A 85 -10.72 7.16 -3.11
N ASP A 86 -10.01 6.07 -2.83
CA ASP A 86 -9.91 4.85 -3.65
C ASP A 86 -9.39 5.00 -5.09
N MET A 87 -8.95 6.19 -5.50
CA MET A 87 -8.51 6.41 -6.90
C MET A 87 -7.31 5.54 -7.31
N CYS A 88 -6.38 5.28 -6.39
CA CYS A 88 -5.23 4.40 -6.66
C CYS A 88 -5.66 2.95 -6.86
N PHE A 89 -6.60 2.48 -6.04
CA PHE A 89 -7.17 1.14 -6.09
C PHE A 89 -8.01 0.95 -7.36
N MET A 90 -8.93 1.87 -7.65
CA MET A 90 -9.89 1.69 -8.74
C MET A 90 -9.31 1.92 -10.14
N THR A 91 -8.28 2.76 -10.28
CA THR A 91 -7.92 3.30 -11.60
C THR A 91 -6.46 3.14 -12.02
N LYS A 92 -5.52 2.85 -11.09
CA LYS A 92 -4.09 2.84 -11.40
C LYS A 92 -3.34 1.59 -10.97
N CYS A 93 -3.68 1.00 -9.84
CA CYS A 93 -2.93 -0.13 -9.30
C CYS A 93 -3.16 -1.40 -10.13
N PRO A 94 -2.12 -1.97 -10.78
CA PRO A 94 -2.26 -3.19 -11.58
C PRO A 94 -2.28 -4.46 -10.72
N TYR A 95 -2.21 -4.33 -9.39
CA TYR A 95 -2.03 -5.42 -8.44
C TYR A 95 -3.17 -5.55 -7.45
N VAL A 96 -4.29 -4.90 -7.75
CA VAL A 96 -5.54 -5.04 -6.99
C VAL A 96 -6.15 -6.44 -7.13
N PRO A 97 -6.97 -6.88 -6.16
CA PRO A 97 -7.63 -8.18 -6.22
C PRO A 97 -8.46 -8.30 -7.52
N PRO A 98 -8.40 -9.44 -8.26
CA PRO A 98 -7.91 -10.75 -7.83
C PRO A 98 -6.42 -11.03 -8.15
N HIS A 99 -5.58 -10.01 -8.36
CA HIS A 99 -4.15 -10.23 -8.54
C HIS A 99 -3.53 -10.91 -7.31
N ASP A 100 -2.52 -11.77 -7.50
CA ASP A 100 -1.85 -12.54 -6.43
C ASP A 100 -1.21 -11.69 -5.32
N PHE A 101 -1.09 -10.37 -5.54
CA PHE A 101 -0.53 -9.42 -4.57
C PHE A 101 -1.61 -8.74 -3.72
N ASP A 102 -2.88 -8.86 -4.10
CA ASP A 102 -4.02 -8.44 -3.30
C ASP A 102 -3.89 -7.03 -2.70
N LEU A 103 -3.43 -6.06 -3.52
CA LEU A 103 -3.15 -4.71 -3.02
C LEU A 103 -4.44 -3.90 -2.85
N ASP A 104 -4.75 -3.57 -1.60
CA ASP A 104 -5.75 -2.56 -1.24
C ASP A 104 -5.10 -1.50 -0.32
N PHE A 105 -4.42 -0.53 -0.94
CA PHE A 105 -3.72 0.53 -0.23
C PHE A 105 -4.68 1.36 0.66
N PRO A 106 -5.84 1.86 0.18
CA PRO A 106 -6.76 2.61 1.03
C PRO A 106 -7.28 1.81 2.22
N HIS A 107 -7.55 0.51 2.06
CA HIS A 107 -7.99 -0.35 3.15
C HIS A 107 -6.93 -0.49 4.25
N LEU A 108 -5.65 -0.53 3.89
CA LEU A 108 -4.54 -0.60 4.84
C LEU A 108 -4.34 0.70 5.65
N MET A 109 -4.84 1.84 5.17
CA MET A 109 -4.67 3.15 5.84
C MET A 109 -5.76 3.45 6.88
N LEU A 110 -6.64 2.49 7.20
CA LEU A 110 -7.78 2.64 8.12
C LEU A 110 -7.46 2.32 9.57
#